data_AF-A0A7C3GHX1-F1
#
_entry.id   AF-A0A7C3GHX1-F1
#
_cell.length_a   1.000
_cell.length_b   1.000
_cell.length_c   1.000
_cell.angle_alpha   90.00
_cell.angle_beta   90.00
_cell.angle_gamma   90.00
#
_symmetry.space_group_name_H-M   'P 1'
#
loop_
_entity.id
_entity.type
_entity.pdbx_description
1 polymer ?
#
loop_
_entity_poly.entity_id
_entity_poly.type
_entity_poly.pdbx_seq_one_letter_code
_entity_poly.pdbx_strand_id
1 'polypeptide(L)'
;MYMMYTHDVVRKQLYLREDQDELLKQKARDLGVSEAELVRRALDRFLDLDEEDRLSAEEAVQRFLRAAEEAQKHHRYPENWRFRREDVYREEERFGS
;
A
#
# COMPACT_ATOMS: atom_id res chain seq x y z
N MET A 1 -6.15 27.75 -7.05
CA MET A 1 -6.35 27.89 -5.59
C MET A 1 -6.17 26.50 -4.99
N TYR A 2 -4.96 26.15 -4.58
CA TYR A 2 -4.64 24.83 -4.00
C TYR A 2 -4.91 24.90 -2.49
N MET A 3 -6.10 24.47 -2.07
CA MET A 3 -6.33 23.96 -0.71
C MET A 3 -6.19 22.43 -0.77
N MET A 4 -5.55 21.81 0.23
CA MET A 4 -5.44 20.35 0.56
C MET A 4 -3.96 19.91 0.61
N TYR A 5 -3.36 19.36 1.68
CA TYR A 5 -3.81 18.87 2.99
C TYR A 5 -2.70 19.12 4.01
N THR A 6 -2.86 20.06 4.94
CA THR A 6 -2.12 19.96 6.21
C THR A 6 -2.87 18.98 7.09
N HIS A 7 -2.47 17.71 7.03
CA HIS A 7 -2.77 16.79 8.13
C HIS A 7 -2.18 17.39 9.41
N ASP A 8 -2.97 17.45 10.49
CA ASP A 8 -2.50 17.87 11.81
C ASP A 8 -1.46 16.87 12.34
N VAL A 9 -0.19 17.07 11.98
CA VAL A 9 0.93 16.25 12.47
C VAL A 9 1.62 16.98 13.61
N VAL A 10 1.61 16.38 14.80
CA VAL A 10 2.30 16.92 15.96
C VAL A 10 3.72 16.34 16.05
N ARG A 11 4.75 17.20 16.03
CA ARG A 11 6.15 16.76 16.20
C ARG A 11 6.37 16.19 17.60
N LYS A 12 6.88 14.96 17.67
CA LYS A 12 7.40 14.34 18.90
C LYS A 12 8.91 14.18 18.79
N GLN A 13 9.62 14.39 19.91
CA GLN A 13 11.08 14.18 20.01
C GLN A 13 11.32 13.10 21.07
N LEU A 14 12.13 12.10 20.73
CA LEU A 14 12.43 10.95 21.59
C LEU A 14 13.94 10.79 21.67
N TYR A 15 14.46 10.46 22.85
CA TYR A 15 15.84 10.04 23.01
C TYR A 15 15.91 8.52 22.89
N LEU A 16 16.73 8.04 21.97
CA LEU A 16 17.03 6.62 21.78
C LEU A 16 18.45 6.36 22.24
N ARG A 17 18.69 5.15 22.76
CA ARG A 17 20.06 4.68 22.95
C ARG A 17 20.69 4.38 21.58
N GLU A 18 22.02 4.35 21.53
CA GLU A 18 22.79 4.09 20.31
C GLU A 18 22.41 2.75 19.65
N ASP A 19 22.24 1.69 20.46
CA ASP A 19 21.79 0.37 19.98
C ASP A 19 20.40 0.43 19.31
N GLN A 20 19.51 1.28 19.83
CA GLN A 20 18.15 1.41 19.30
C GLN A 20 18.12 2.20 18.00
N ASP A 21 18.94 3.24 17.87
CA ASP A 21 19.08 4.04 16.64
C ASP A 21 19.63 3.18 15.49
N GLU A 22 20.67 2.37 15.76
CA GLU A 22 21.23 1.45 14.76
C GLU A 22 20.20 0.42 14.28
N LEU A 23 19.47 -0.19 15.22
CA LEU A 23 18.41 -1.14 14.90
C LEU A 23 17.26 -0.51 14.13
N LEU A 24 16.86 0.72 14.51
CA LEU A 24 15.81 1.47 13.81
C LEU A 24 16.20 1.75 12.36
N LYS A 25 17.42 2.25 12.15
CA LYS A 25 17.99 2.52 10.83
C LYS A 25 18.06 1.27 9.97
N GLN A 26 18.56 0.17 10.54
CA GLN A 26 18.67 -1.09 9.83
C GLN A 26 17.29 -1.59 9.40
N LYS A 27 16.32 -1.61 10.34
CA LYS A 27 14.98 -2.09 10.06
C LYS A 27 14.23 -1.20 9.05
N ALA A 28 14.41 0.12 9.11
CA ALA A 28 13.83 1.05 8.16
C ALA A 28 14.36 0.79 6.73
N ARG A 29 15.69 0.57 6.59
CA ARG A 29 16.31 0.20 5.32
C ARG A 29 15.81 -1.14 4.80
N ASP A 30 15.77 -2.17 5.65
CA ASP A 30 15.31 -3.51 5.26
C ASP A 30 13.85 -3.50 4.74
N LEU A 31 13.02 -2.59 5.27
CA LEU A 31 11.63 -2.42 4.88
C LEU A 31 11.41 -1.38 3.76
N GLY A 32 12.45 -0.66 3.35
CA GLY A 32 12.35 0.39 2.34
C GLY A 32 11.49 1.60 2.74
N VAL A 33 11.39 1.89 4.05
CA VAL A 33 10.60 3.02 4.59
C VAL A 33 11.48 3.98 5.37
N SER A 34 10.97 5.17 5.68
CA SER A 34 11.67 6.10 6.57
C SER A 34 11.60 5.64 8.04
N GLU A 35 12.57 6.06 8.86
CA GLU A 35 12.56 5.78 10.30
C GLU A 35 11.28 6.32 10.98
N ALA A 36 10.82 7.51 10.57
CA ALA A 36 9.59 8.10 11.09
C ALA A 36 8.34 7.30 10.73
N GLU A 37 8.28 6.73 9.53
CA GLU A 37 7.19 5.83 9.11
C GLU A 37 7.22 4.54 9.93
N LEU A 38 8.39 3.96 10.14
CA LEU A 38 8.54 2.76 10.96
C LEU A 38 8.10 3.01 12.41
N VAL A 39 8.48 4.15 12.99
CA VAL A 39 8.03 4.56 14.33
C VAL A 39 6.53 4.76 14.37
N ARG A 40 5.94 5.42 13.37
CA ARG A 40 4.48 5.60 13.29
C ARG A 40 3.75 4.26 13.25
N ARG A 41 4.10 3.35 12.33
CA ARG A 41 3.53 2.00 12.26
C ARG A 41 3.72 1.18 13.54
N ALA A 42 4.81 1.39 14.27
CA ALA A 42 5.03 0.71 15.54
C ALA A 42 4.12 1.29 16.64
N LEU A 43 3.93 2.61 16.66
CA LEU A 43 3.00 3.28 17.57
C LEU A 43 1.56 2.91 17.26
N ASP A 44 1.15 2.88 15.98
CA ASP A 44 -0.21 2.52 15.57
C ASP A 44 -0.56 1.09 16.04
N ARG A 45 0.34 0.13 15.79
CA ARG A 45 0.25 -1.25 16.30
C ARG A 45 0.23 -1.35 17.83
N PHE A 46 1.06 -0.54 18.50
CA PHE A 46 1.15 -0.57 19.96
C PHE A 46 -0.08 0.01 20.63
N LEU A 47 -0.68 1.03 20.01
CA LEU A 47 -1.86 1.72 20.51
C LEU A 47 -3.18 1.09 20.01
N ASP A 48 -3.10 -0.03 19.28
CA ASP A 48 -4.24 -0.71 18.64
C ASP A 48 -5.09 0.24 17.78
N LEU A 49 -4.44 1.24 17.17
CA LEU A 49 -5.07 2.15 16.22
C LEU A 49 -5.33 1.46 14.86
N ASP A 50 -4.86 0.22 14.70
CA ASP A 50 -5.00 -0.63 13.52
C ASP A 50 -6.31 -1.47 13.53
N GLU A 51 -7.37 -1.05 14.23
CA GLU A 51 -8.65 -1.77 14.15
C GLU A 51 -9.24 -1.75 12.72
N GLU A 52 -8.91 -0.72 11.92
CA GLU A 52 -9.30 -0.60 10.50
C GLU A 52 -8.35 -1.32 9.51
N ASP A 53 -7.10 -1.60 9.88
CA ASP A 53 -6.10 -2.25 9.01
C ASP A 53 -6.00 -3.78 9.21
N ARG A 54 -6.79 -4.36 10.13
CA ARG A 54 -6.88 -5.80 10.38
C ARG A 54 -7.82 -6.53 9.43
N LEU A 55 -7.66 -6.36 8.12
CA LEU A 55 -7.88 -7.53 7.27
C LEU A 55 -6.60 -8.34 7.38
N SER A 56 -6.67 -9.53 7.97
CA SER A 56 -5.56 -10.48 7.89
C SER A 56 -5.14 -10.61 6.41
N ALA A 57 -3.85 -10.86 6.15
CA ALA A 57 -3.38 -11.05 4.77
C ALA A 57 -4.24 -12.07 4.01
N GLU A 58 -4.79 -13.07 4.73
CA GLU A 58 -5.78 -14.01 4.21
C GLU A 58 -7.10 -13.35 3.83
N GLU A 59 -7.71 -12.52 4.68
CA GLU A 59 -8.95 -11.80 4.38
C GLU A 59 -8.79 -10.78 3.25
N ALA A 60 -7.65 -10.09 3.16
CA ALA A 60 -7.35 -9.18 2.06
C ALA A 60 -7.25 -9.93 0.72
N VAL A 61 -6.58 -11.07 0.70
CA VAL A 61 -6.51 -11.96 -0.47
C VAL A 61 -7.89 -12.49 -0.84
N GLN A 62 -8.68 -12.94 0.14
CA GLN A 62 -10.03 -13.45 -0.12
C GLN A 62 -10.98 -12.38 -0.64
N ARG A 63 -10.84 -11.13 -0.19
CA ARG A 63 -11.61 -10.00 -0.71
C ARG A 63 -11.22 -9.67 -2.15
N PHE A 64 -9.93 -9.67 -2.46
CA PHE A 64 -9.43 -9.47 -3.82
C PHE A 64 -9.93 -10.55 -4.79
N LEU A 65 -9.84 -11.83 -4.39
CA LEU A 65 -10.30 -12.94 -5.22
C LEU A 65 -11.81 -12.87 -5.50
N ARG A 66 -12.62 -12.51 -4.50
CA ARG A 66 -14.07 -12.29 -4.70
C ARG A 66 -14.36 -11.18 -5.69
N ALA A 67 -13.68 -10.04 -5.56
CA ALA A 67 -13.85 -8.93 -6.49
C ALA A 67 -13.45 -9.30 -7.94
N ALA A 68 -12.38 -10.09 -8.11
CA ALA A 68 -11.98 -10.59 -9.42
C ALA A 68 -13.01 -11.56 -10.02
N GLU A 69 -13.60 -12.43 -9.20
CA GLU A 69 -14.66 -13.37 -9.64
C GLU A 69 -15.94 -12.62 -10.07
N GLU A 70 -16.35 -11.60 -9.31
CA GLU A 70 -17.48 -10.74 -9.69
C GLU A 70 -17.20 -9.99 -11.00
N ALA A 71 -16.01 -9.41 -11.14
CA ALA A 71 -15.61 -8.74 -12.38
C ALA A 71 -15.63 -9.71 -13.58
N GLN A 72 -15.20 -10.96 -13.40
CA GLN A 72 -15.26 -11.99 -14.44
C GLN A 72 -16.70 -12.35 -14.83
N LYS A 73 -17.62 -12.45 -13.86
CA LYS A 73 -19.04 -12.76 -14.13
C LYS A 73 -19.72 -11.69 -15.01
N HIS A 74 -19.30 -10.44 -14.86
CA HIS A 74 -19.83 -9.32 -15.65
C HIS A 74 -19.04 -9.04 -16.94
N HIS A 75 -17.81 -9.56 -17.07
CA HIS A 75 -16.98 -9.37 -18.25
C HIS A 75 -17.19 -10.49 -19.27
N ARG A 76 -18.09 -10.27 -20.22
CA ARG A 76 -18.21 -11.14 -21.39
C ARG A 76 -17.25 -10.66 -22.46
N TYR A 77 -16.15 -11.40 -22.64
CA TYR A 77 -15.31 -11.22 -23.82
C TYR A 77 -16.17 -11.46 -25.07
N PRO A 78 -16.01 -10.66 -26.13
CA PRO A 78 -16.65 -10.92 -27.42
C PRO A 78 -16.35 -12.34 -27.90
N GLU A 79 -17.27 -12.98 -28.64
CA GLU A 79 -17.17 -14.38 -29.12
C GLU A 79 -15.90 -14.71 -29.92
N ASN A 80 -15.18 -13.68 -30.37
CA ASN A 80 -13.93 -13.75 -31.14
C ASN A 80 -12.72 -13.14 -30.41
N TRP A 81 -12.82 -12.89 -29.10
CA TRP A 81 -11.70 -12.36 -28.33
C TRP A 81 -10.58 -13.41 -28.26
N ARG A 82 -9.42 -13.05 -28.79
CA ARG A 82 -8.20 -13.82 -28.68
C ARG A 82 -7.17 -12.93 -28.03
N PHE A 83 -6.59 -13.38 -26.92
CA PHE A 83 -5.47 -12.68 -26.31
C PHE A 83 -4.35 -12.50 -27.33
N ARG A 84 -4.03 -11.24 -27.64
CA ARG A 84 -2.87 -10.86 -28.47
C ARG A 84 -1.94 -10.04 -27.61
N ARG A 85 -0.69 -10.49 -27.54
CA ARG A 85 0.34 -9.83 -26.76
C ARG A 85 0.54 -8.38 -27.19
N GLU A 86 0.32 -8.05 -28.46
CA GLU A 86 0.46 -6.69 -28.98
C GLU A 86 -0.57 -5.69 -28.42
N ASP A 87 -1.75 -6.13 -27.96
CA ASP A 87 -2.78 -5.22 -27.44
C ASP A 87 -2.42 -4.70 -26.03
N VAL A 88 -1.68 -5.48 -25.25
CA VAL A 88 -1.20 -5.09 -23.90
C VAL A 88 -0.22 -3.93 -23.97
N TYR A 89 0.65 -3.92 -24.98
CA TYR A 89 1.64 -2.85 -25.17
C TYR A 89 1.04 -1.60 -25.83
N ARG A 90 -0.15 -1.71 -26.46
CA ARG A 90 -0.83 -0.56 -27.09
C ARG A 90 -1.46 0.38 -26.05
N GLU A 91 -1.80 -0.13 -24.86
CA GLU A 91 -2.41 0.70 -23.79
C GLU A 91 -1.40 1.60 -23.06
N GLU A 92 -0.10 1.27 -23.07
CA GLU A 92 0.93 2.10 -22.42
C GLU A 92 1.26 3.39 -23.20
N GLU A 93 0.89 3.49 -24.49
CA GLU A 93 1.08 4.72 -25.27
C GLU A 93 -0.02 5.77 -25.04
N ARG A 94 -1.05 5.48 -24.23
CA ARG A 94 -2.15 6.42 -23.94
C ARG A 94 -2.03 7.18 -22.62
N PHE A 95 -1.06 6.82 -21.78
CA PHE A 95 -0.76 7.51 -20.51
C PHE A 95 0.65 8.11 -20.47
N GLY A 96 1.30 8.21 -21.63
CA GLY A 96 2.60 8.86 -21.82
C GLY A 96 2.53 10.05 -22.76
N SER A 97 1.85 11.14 -22.37
CA SER A 97 2.22 12.52 -22.72
C SER A 97 1.53 13.54 -21.81
#